data_AF-K9YSD2-F1
#
_entry.id   AF-K9YSD2-F1
#
_cell.length_a   1.000
_cell.length_b   1.000
_cell.length_c   1.000
_cell.angle_alpha   90.00
_cell.angle_beta   90.00
_cell.angle_gamma   90.00
#
_symmetry.space_group_name_H-M   'P 1'
#
loop_
_entity.id
_entity.type
_entity.pdbx_description
1 polymer ?
#
loop_
_entity_poly.entity_id
_entity_poly.type
_entity_poly.pdbx_seq_one_letter_code
_entity_poly.pdbx_strand_id
1 'polypeptide(L)'
;MTIALREDIVYILLEKIGQSAYENNEGKEISFTEADFAGREMTESDLLGHLDYLNQKQYIEAEFEGNAYAKQDDVPNVANPEQVEEFRVANTLGAEDGPLPHLIRFKQAKLTEKGKQILKKMEANKPEALGKGPTSPIASENEPFLEKVKLKAGVDDIFDARDISEVVFRTMRDLMTTEAADRVSDELKGEKAVPSDDQSLQDDISQLWKDTNPIVAFLSRVRPVLNIDDETFLFRIRQEGGLQRGIEPEVAINAVFSATKDELSQDRIKEVAKALPGKIRQLWEKA
;
A
#
# COMPACT_ATOMS: atom_id res chain seq x y z
N MET A 1 -28.44 -10.21 -7.10
CA MET A 1 -27.77 -10.22 -5.79
C MET A 1 -28.13 -8.95 -5.05
N THR A 2 -28.55 -9.03 -3.79
CA THR A 2 -28.78 -7.86 -2.94
C THR A 2 -27.50 -7.58 -2.18
N ILE A 3 -26.73 -6.59 -2.62
CA ILE A 3 -25.51 -6.16 -1.93
C ILE A 3 -25.94 -5.42 -0.67
N ALA A 4 -25.37 -5.79 0.49
CA ALA A 4 -25.61 -5.09 1.74
C ALA A 4 -24.89 -3.73 1.67
N LEU A 5 -25.64 -2.66 1.46
CA LEU A 5 -25.09 -1.31 1.37
C LEU A 5 -24.54 -0.88 2.73
N ARG A 6 -23.24 -0.63 2.77
CA ARG A 6 -22.54 -0.16 3.96
C ARG A 6 -22.40 1.37 3.93
N GLU A 7 -22.97 2.05 4.91
CA GLU A 7 -23.07 3.52 4.94
C GLU A 7 -21.70 4.22 5.09
N ASP A 8 -20.75 3.59 5.76
CA ASP A 8 -19.37 4.04 5.90
C ASP A 8 -18.60 3.98 4.58
N ILE A 9 -18.79 2.92 3.81
CA ILE A 9 -18.24 2.78 2.46
C ILE A 9 -18.81 3.84 1.53
N VAL A 10 -20.13 4.04 1.58
CA VAL A 10 -20.79 5.08 0.79
C VAL A 10 -20.23 6.46 1.12
N TYR A 11 -19.98 6.75 2.39
CA TYR A 11 -19.35 8.00 2.81
C TYR A 11 -17.94 8.17 2.21
N ILE A 12 -17.08 7.15 2.34
CA ILE A 12 -15.71 7.16 1.80
C ILE A 12 -15.71 7.39 0.27
N LEU A 13 -16.57 6.67 -0.45
CA LEU A 13 -16.72 6.83 -1.90
C LEU A 13 -17.13 8.24 -2.29
N LEU A 14 -18.15 8.80 -1.63
CA LEU A 14 -18.64 10.14 -1.92
C LEU A 14 -17.66 11.24 -1.52
N GLU A 15 -16.94 11.06 -0.41
CA GLU A 15 -15.91 11.99 0.06
C GLU A 15 -14.74 12.04 -0.93
N LYS A 16 -14.21 10.87 -1.35
CA LYS A 16 -13.12 10.79 -2.32
C LYS A 16 -13.51 11.33 -3.70
N ILE A 17 -14.71 11.04 -4.18
CA ILE A 17 -15.24 11.59 -5.44
C ILE A 17 -15.50 13.11 -5.32
N GLY A 18 -15.88 13.58 -4.13
CA GLY A 18 -16.05 14.99 -3.84
C GLY A 18 -14.73 15.76 -3.86
N GLN A 19 -13.70 15.24 -3.19
CA GLN A 19 -12.38 15.87 -3.09
C GLN A 19 -11.69 15.98 -4.46
N SER A 20 -11.75 14.93 -5.29
CA SER A 20 -11.16 14.95 -6.63
C SER A 20 -11.80 15.99 -7.56
N ALA A 21 -13.08 16.33 -7.33
CA ALA A 21 -13.76 17.41 -8.05
C ALA A 21 -13.30 18.81 -7.61
N TYR A 22 -12.86 18.99 -6.36
CA TYR A 22 -12.32 20.26 -5.85
C TYR A 22 -10.89 20.53 -6.34
N GLU A 23 -10.08 19.48 -6.50
CA GLU A 23 -8.65 19.61 -6.83
C GLU A 23 -8.39 19.80 -8.33
N ASN A 24 -9.22 19.21 -9.20
CA ASN A 24 -8.88 19.10 -10.63
C ASN A 24 -9.87 19.73 -11.62
N ASN A 25 -10.95 20.38 -11.18
CA ASN A 25 -11.96 21.08 -12.01
C ASN A 25 -12.55 20.32 -13.23
N GLU A 26 -12.22 19.04 -13.45
CA GLU A 26 -12.74 18.22 -14.55
C GLU A 26 -13.08 16.77 -14.17
N GLY A 27 -12.85 16.32 -12.92
CA GLY A 27 -13.22 14.98 -12.45
C GLY A 27 -12.58 13.85 -13.26
N LYS A 28 -11.30 13.98 -13.62
CA LYS A 28 -10.55 12.94 -14.33
C LYS A 28 -9.90 11.96 -13.34
N GLU A 29 -10.06 10.68 -13.68
CA GLU A 29 -9.36 9.50 -13.19
C GLU A 29 -9.30 9.37 -11.66
N ILE A 30 -10.36 8.78 -11.10
CA ILE A 30 -10.43 8.44 -9.68
C ILE A 30 -10.08 6.96 -9.58
N SER A 31 -8.97 6.62 -8.95
CA SER A 31 -8.66 5.25 -8.57
C SER A 31 -9.10 4.99 -7.13
N PHE A 32 -9.71 3.82 -6.92
CA PHE A 32 -10.00 3.31 -5.59
C PHE A 32 -9.04 2.16 -5.31
N THR A 33 -8.38 2.21 -4.16
CA THR A 33 -7.46 1.15 -3.71
C THR A 33 -7.97 0.57 -2.41
N GLU A 34 -7.49 -0.62 -2.04
CA GLU A 34 -7.84 -1.25 -0.76
C GLU A 34 -7.53 -0.35 0.44
N ALA A 35 -6.51 0.52 0.30
CA ALA A 35 -6.14 1.49 1.32
C ALA A 35 -7.26 2.51 1.64
N ASP A 36 -8.12 2.85 0.68
CA ASP A 36 -9.26 3.74 0.90
C ASP A 36 -10.29 3.14 1.86
N PHE A 37 -10.35 1.81 1.90
CA PHE A 37 -11.33 1.05 2.68
C PHE A 37 -10.68 0.31 3.85
N ALA A 38 -9.46 0.69 4.24
CA ALA A 38 -8.68 0.02 5.28
C ALA A 38 -9.50 -0.28 6.55
N GLY A 39 -9.43 -1.53 7.01
CA GLY A 39 -10.21 -2.05 8.15
C GLY A 39 -11.66 -2.43 7.83
N ARG A 40 -12.07 -2.37 6.55
CA ARG A 40 -13.38 -2.80 6.07
C ARG A 40 -13.15 -3.83 4.98
N GLU A 41 -13.36 -5.11 5.28
CA GLU A 41 -13.30 -6.20 4.28
C GLU A 41 -14.10 -5.77 3.04
N MET A 42 -13.41 -5.57 1.92
CA MET A 42 -13.98 -5.04 0.69
C MET A 42 -13.42 -5.83 -0.48
N THR A 43 -14.30 -6.53 -1.20
CA THR A 43 -13.94 -7.15 -2.47
C THR A 43 -14.12 -6.16 -3.62
N GLU A 44 -13.48 -6.42 -4.76
CA GLU A 44 -13.71 -5.64 -6.00
C GLU A 44 -15.19 -5.67 -6.42
N SER A 45 -15.85 -6.81 -6.25
CA SER A 45 -17.29 -6.98 -6.49
C SER A 45 -18.15 -6.12 -5.58
N ASP A 46 -17.78 -5.98 -4.30
CA ASP A 46 -18.47 -5.09 -3.36
C ASP A 46 -18.29 -3.63 -3.75
N LEU A 47 -17.07 -3.22 -4.10
CA LEU A 47 -16.77 -1.86 -4.53
C LEU A 47 -17.58 -1.47 -5.78
N LEU A 48 -17.55 -2.31 -6.82
CA LEU A 48 -18.31 -2.11 -8.04
C LEU A 48 -19.82 -2.06 -7.76
N GLY A 49 -20.30 -2.90 -6.85
CA GLY A 49 -21.68 -2.89 -6.40
C GLY A 49 -22.13 -1.59 -5.72
N HIS A 50 -21.27 -1.01 -4.87
CA HIS A 50 -21.55 0.27 -4.23
C HIS A 50 -21.51 1.42 -5.23
N LEU A 51 -20.54 1.42 -6.17
CA LEU A 51 -20.44 2.43 -7.23
C LEU A 51 -21.64 2.38 -8.19
N ASP A 52 -22.07 1.18 -8.61
CA ASP A 52 -23.27 0.98 -9.43
C ASP A 52 -24.53 1.48 -8.71
N TYR A 53 -24.69 1.17 -7.42
CA TYR A 53 -25.81 1.68 -6.62
C TYR A 53 -25.83 3.22 -6.56
N LEU A 54 -24.68 3.85 -6.30
CA LEU A 54 -24.57 5.31 -6.26
C LEU A 54 -24.89 5.95 -7.61
N ASN A 55 -24.49 5.31 -8.71
CA ASN A 55 -24.79 5.75 -10.07
C ASN A 55 -26.29 5.62 -10.38
N GLN A 56 -26.90 4.47 -10.10
CA GLN A 56 -28.35 4.23 -10.30
C GLN A 56 -29.24 5.17 -9.49
N LYS A 57 -28.82 5.51 -8.25
CA LYS A 57 -29.53 6.46 -7.40
C LYS A 57 -29.23 7.93 -7.74
N GLN A 58 -28.40 8.18 -8.76
CA GLN A 58 -27.99 9.49 -9.24
C GLN A 58 -27.27 10.32 -8.17
N TYR A 59 -26.53 9.68 -7.27
CA TYR A 59 -25.64 10.36 -6.34
C TYR A 59 -24.30 10.69 -7.00
N ILE A 60 -23.87 9.85 -7.93
CA ILE A 60 -22.71 10.08 -8.79
C ILE A 60 -23.09 9.87 -10.25
N GLU A 61 -22.30 10.41 -11.15
CA GLU A 61 -22.26 10.07 -12.57
C GLU A 61 -20.96 9.32 -12.81
N ALA A 62 -21.03 7.98 -12.90
CA ALA A 62 -19.88 7.11 -13.07
C ALA A 62 -19.79 6.56 -14.50
N GLU A 63 -18.57 6.52 -15.04
CA GLU A 63 -18.26 5.86 -16.30
C GLU A 63 -17.54 4.53 -16.00
N PHE A 64 -18.07 3.44 -16.55
CA PHE A 64 -17.50 2.10 -16.46
C PHE A 64 -17.09 1.63 -17.86
N GLU A 65 -15.96 0.95 -17.93
CA GLU A 65 -15.44 0.28 -19.11
C GLU A 65 -15.78 -1.21 -19.04
N GLY A 66 -16.20 -1.81 -20.15
CA GLY A 66 -16.55 -3.23 -20.21
C GLY A 66 -18.05 -3.54 -20.28
N ASN A 67 -18.39 -4.79 -20.58
CA ASN A 67 -19.77 -5.23 -20.76
C ASN A 67 -20.26 -5.93 -19.49
N ALA A 68 -21.03 -5.21 -18.67
CA ALA A 68 -21.62 -5.71 -17.43
C ALA A 68 -22.66 -6.85 -17.62
N TYR A 69 -23.00 -7.17 -18.87
CA TYR A 69 -23.92 -8.23 -19.26
C TYR A 69 -23.34 -9.17 -20.32
N ALA A 70 -22.01 -9.23 -20.45
CA ALA A 70 -21.34 -10.08 -21.43
C ALA A 70 -21.78 -11.54 -21.28
N LYS A 71 -22.16 -12.16 -22.40
CA LYS A 71 -22.48 -13.59 -22.44
C LYS A 71 -21.25 -14.37 -22.91
N GLN A 72 -21.24 -15.68 -22.66
CA GLN A 72 -20.18 -16.59 -23.13
C GLN A 72 -19.86 -16.43 -24.63
N ASP A 73 -20.86 -16.04 -25.43
CA ASP A 73 -20.75 -15.83 -26.88
C ASP A 73 -19.95 -14.56 -27.26
N ASP A 74 -19.69 -13.65 -26.31
CA ASP A 74 -18.91 -12.43 -26.51
C ASP A 74 -17.40 -12.65 -26.29
N VAL A 75 -17.00 -13.87 -25.89
CA VAL A 75 -15.60 -14.26 -25.73
C VAL A 75 -15.06 -14.72 -27.10
N PRO A 76 -14.03 -14.07 -27.67
CA PRO A 76 -13.49 -14.47 -28.97
C PRO A 76 -12.99 -15.93 -28.94
N ASN A 77 -13.43 -16.75 -29.89
CA ASN A 77 -12.90 -18.11 -30.08
C ASN A 77 -11.46 -18.03 -30.60
N VAL A 78 -10.47 -18.11 -29.72
CA VAL A 78 -9.05 -18.02 -30.11
C VAL A 78 -8.56 -19.39 -30.58
N ALA A 79 -8.58 -19.61 -31.89
CA ALA A 79 -7.80 -20.64 -32.56
C ALA A 79 -6.45 -20.08 -32.99
N ASN A 80 -5.59 -19.69 -32.03
CA ASN A 80 -4.16 -19.54 -32.31
C ASN A 80 -3.33 -19.59 -31.01
N PRO A 81 -2.55 -20.67 -30.78
CA PRO A 81 -1.82 -20.89 -29.52
C PRO A 81 -0.64 -19.94 -29.28
N GLU A 82 -0.22 -19.14 -30.27
CA GLU A 82 0.89 -18.17 -30.10
C GLU A 82 0.48 -16.83 -29.47
N GLN A 83 -0.81 -16.57 -29.25
CA GLN A 83 -1.30 -15.40 -28.50
C GLN A 83 -1.62 -15.72 -27.02
N VAL A 84 -1.31 -16.94 -26.57
CA VAL A 84 -1.77 -17.49 -25.28
C VAL A 84 -0.73 -17.37 -24.16
N GLU A 85 0.45 -16.80 -24.41
CA GLU A 85 1.42 -16.54 -23.33
C GLU A 85 1.07 -15.31 -22.48
N GLU A 86 0.23 -14.38 -22.97
CA GLU A 86 -0.13 -13.15 -22.25
C GLU A 86 -1.48 -13.23 -21.52
N PHE A 87 -2.29 -14.25 -21.81
CA PHE A 87 -3.60 -14.44 -21.21
C PHE A 87 -3.82 -15.92 -20.90
N ARG A 88 -3.37 -16.37 -19.71
CA ARG A 88 -3.91 -17.58 -19.09
C ARG A 88 -5.33 -17.29 -18.61
N VAL A 89 -6.29 -17.22 -19.53
CA VAL A 89 -7.71 -17.32 -19.20
C VAL A 89 -7.96 -18.78 -18.85
N ALA A 90 -7.73 -19.12 -17.58
CA ALA A 90 -8.31 -20.32 -17.02
C ALA A 90 -9.83 -20.16 -17.08
N ASN A 91 -10.51 -21.12 -17.70
CA ASN A 91 -11.95 -21.29 -17.62
C ASN A 91 -12.43 -21.17 -16.16
N THR A 92 -13.08 -20.08 -15.78
CA THR A 92 -13.65 -19.89 -14.43
C THR A 92 -15.15 -20.19 -14.43
N LEU A 93 -15.51 -21.41 -14.85
CA LEU A 93 -16.69 -22.05 -14.28
C LEU A 93 -16.27 -22.62 -12.92
N GLY A 94 -16.31 -21.78 -11.87
CA GLY A 94 -16.10 -22.21 -10.48
C GLY A 94 -15.30 -21.30 -9.53
N ALA A 95 -15.05 -20.02 -9.85
CA ALA A 95 -14.42 -19.10 -8.89
C ALA A 95 -15.43 -18.65 -7.80
N GLU A 96 -14.98 -18.54 -6.54
CA GLU A 96 -15.81 -18.11 -5.40
C GLU A 96 -16.46 -16.72 -5.63
N ASP A 97 -15.86 -15.88 -6.48
CA ASP A 97 -16.30 -14.50 -6.77
C ASP A 97 -17.34 -14.35 -7.90
N GLY A 98 -17.86 -15.45 -8.45
CA GLY A 98 -18.92 -15.40 -9.49
C GLY A 98 -18.45 -14.90 -10.86
N PRO A 99 -19.36 -14.81 -11.85
CA PRO A 99 -18.96 -14.62 -13.24
C PRO A 99 -18.59 -13.15 -13.51
N LEU A 100 -17.29 -12.91 -13.65
CA LEU A 100 -16.66 -11.84 -14.43
C LEU A 100 -16.70 -10.39 -13.88
N PRO A 101 -16.30 -10.13 -12.61
CA PRO A 101 -15.96 -8.77 -12.17
C PRO A 101 -14.74 -8.17 -12.92
N HIS A 102 -13.82 -9.02 -13.39
CA HIS A 102 -12.57 -8.63 -14.05
C HIS A 102 -12.74 -7.99 -15.45
N LEU A 103 -13.95 -8.01 -16.00
CA LEU A 103 -14.28 -7.39 -17.29
C LEU A 103 -14.87 -5.98 -17.15
N ILE A 104 -15.18 -5.51 -15.93
CA ILE A 104 -15.79 -4.19 -15.68
C ILE A 104 -14.78 -3.33 -14.91
N ARG A 105 -14.33 -2.23 -15.51
CA ARG A 105 -13.38 -1.29 -14.88
C ARG A 105 -14.04 0.05 -14.64
N PHE A 106 -13.94 0.55 -13.42
CA PHE A 106 -14.31 1.92 -13.10
C PHE A 106 -13.30 2.90 -13.70
N LYS A 107 -13.76 3.93 -14.41
CA LYS A 107 -12.88 4.96 -14.98
C LYS A 107 -12.86 6.25 -14.18
N GLN A 108 -14.05 6.81 -13.97
CA GLN A 108 -14.23 8.13 -13.39
C GLN A 108 -15.64 8.25 -12.83
N ALA A 109 -15.79 9.13 -11.83
CA ALA A 109 -17.09 9.54 -11.35
C ALA A 109 -17.11 11.03 -11.03
N LYS A 110 -18.30 11.63 -11.15
CA LYS A 110 -18.56 13.01 -10.71
C LYS A 110 -19.70 13.04 -9.71
N LEU A 111 -19.58 13.86 -8.68
CA LEU A 111 -20.65 14.04 -7.70
C LEU A 111 -21.79 14.85 -8.31
N THR A 112 -23.02 14.35 -8.23
CA THR A 112 -24.20 15.12 -8.61
C THR A 112 -24.60 16.09 -7.49
N GLU A 113 -25.51 17.04 -7.77
CA GLU A 113 -26.08 17.90 -6.71
C GLU A 113 -26.77 17.08 -5.60
N LYS A 114 -27.36 15.95 -5.96
CA LYS A 114 -27.97 15.01 -5.00
C LYS A 114 -26.89 14.30 -4.18
N GLY A 115 -25.77 13.94 -4.80
CA GLY A 115 -24.56 13.43 -4.15
C GLY A 115 -23.99 14.41 -3.11
N LYS A 116 -23.86 15.69 -3.46
CA LYS A 116 -23.38 16.74 -2.56
C LYS A 116 -24.27 16.90 -1.33
N GLN A 117 -25.59 16.84 -1.54
CA GLN A 117 -26.57 16.95 -0.44
C GLN A 117 -26.53 15.76 0.51
N ILE A 118 -26.36 14.53 0.00
CA ILE A 118 -26.26 13.36 0.86
C ILE A 118 -24.93 13.31 1.60
N LEU A 119 -23.82 13.69 0.94
CA LEU A 119 -22.51 13.83 1.57
C LEU A 119 -22.57 14.84 2.73
N LYS A 120 -23.14 16.03 2.51
CA LYS A 120 -23.31 17.04 3.57
C LYS A 120 -24.18 16.56 4.73
N LYS A 121 -25.18 15.71 4.47
CA LYS A 121 -26.01 15.09 5.52
C LYS A 121 -25.23 14.04 6.31
N MET A 122 -24.38 13.26 5.64
CA MET A 122 -23.51 12.27 6.26
C MET A 122 -22.34 12.92 7.02
N GLU A 123 -21.83 14.07 6.59
CA GLU A 123 -20.86 14.87 7.34
C GLU A 123 -21.45 15.39 8.65
N ALA A 124 -22.71 15.83 8.61
CA ALA A 124 -23.43 16.33 9.78
C ALA A 124 -23.78 15.21 10.79
N ASN A 125 -24.02 14.00 10.30
CA ASN A 125 -24.30 12.80 11.08
C ASN A 125 -23.41 11.65 10.59
N LYS A 126 -22.14 11.67 10.99
CA LYS A 126 -21.14 10.67 10.57
C LYS A 126 -21.63 9.25 10.93
N PRO A 127 -21.66 8.30 9.98
CA PRO A 127 -22.00 6.91 10.27
C PRO A 127 -21.23 6.38 11.48
N GLU A 128 -21.90 5.72 12.42
CA GLU A 128 -21.29 5.21 13.66
C GLU A 128 -20.14 4.22 13.38
N ALA A 129 -20.19 3.52 12.23
CA ALA A 129 -19.14 2.63 11.75
C ALA A 129 -17.86 3.36 11.30
N LEU A 130 -17.89 4.69 11.07
CA LEU A 130 -16.68 5.50 10.86
C LEU A 130 -15.90 5.71 12.17
N GLY A 131 -16.57 5.65 13.33
CA GLY A 131 -15.92 5.76 14.65
C GLY A 131 -15.30 4.45 15.15
N LYS A 132 -15.54 3.33 14.44
CA LYS A 132 -15.01 1.99 14.75
C LYS A 132 -13.94 1.51 13.77
N GLY A 133 -13.44 2.38 12.90
CA GLY A 133 -12.35 2.06 11.98
C GLY A 133 -11.44 3.26 11.78
N PRO A 134 -10.12 3.07 11.68
CA PRO A 134 -9.18 4.17 11.66
C PRO A 134 -9.20 4.92 10.32
N THR A 135 -9.13 6.26 10.36
CA THR A 135 -9.00 7.17 9.19
C THR A 135 -7.55 7.36 8.75
N SER A 136 -6.76 6.32 8.88
CA SER A 136 -5.43 6.11 8.32
C SER A 136 -5.28 4.59 8.33
N PRO A 137 -4.63 3.95 7.33
CA PRO A 137 -4.27 2.55 7.48
C PRO A 137 -3.34 2.45 8.69
N ILE A 138 -3.92 2.16 9.86
CA ILE A 138 -3.14 1.84 11.05
C ILE A 138 -2.70 0.42 10.76
N ALA A 139 -1.46 0.30 10.28
CA ALA A 139 -0.64 -0.87 10.53
C ALA A 139 -0.90 -1.32 11.97
N SER A 140 -1.62 -2.42 12.15
CA SER A 140 -1.82 -2.93 13.51
C SER A 140 -0.46 -3.42 14.04
N GLU A 141 -0.21 -3.36 15.36
CA GLU A 141 1.07 -3.86 15.92
C GLU A 141 1.39 -5.30 15.47
N ASN A 142 0.34 -6.11 15.21
CA ASN A 142 0.44 -7.50 14.78
C ASN A 142 0.55 -7.70 13.26
N GLU A 143 0.55 -6.61 12.48
CA GLU A 143 0.65 -6.70 11.03
C GLU A 143 2.09 -7.03 10.62
N PRO A 144 2.31 -7.91 9.64
CA PRO A 144 3.65 -8.26 9.19
C PRO A 144 4.42 -7.04 8.70
N PHE A 145 5.73 -6.98 8.99
CA PHE A 145 6.56 -5.79 8.76
C PHE A 145 6.41 -5.19 7.35
N LEU A 146 6.47 -6.01 6.29
CA LEU A 146 6.39 -5.48 4.92
C LEU A 146 4.98 -5.00 4.57
N GLU A 147 3.93 -5.58 5.16
CA GLU A 147 2.56 -5.09 5.00
C GLU A 147 2.41 -3.71 5.67
N LYS A 148 2.98 -3.53 6.87
CA LYS A 148 3.06 -2.22 7.53
C LYS A 148 3.76 -1.19 6.64
N VAL A 149 4.89 -1.55 6.04
CA VAL A 149 5.65 -0.67 5.14
C VAL A 149 4.84 -0.37 3.88
N LYS A 150 4.23 -1.39 3.25
CA LYS A 150 3.39 -1.25 2.04
C LYS A 150 2.29 -0.21 2.28
N LEU A 151 1.52 -0.39 3.36
CA LEU A 151 0.43 0.48 3.73
C LEU A 151 0.88 1.90 4.06
N LYS A 152 1.92 2.06 4.88
CA LYS A 152 2.41 3.38 5.31
C LYS A 152 3.11 4.15 4.19
N ALA A 153 3.79 3.45 3.27
CA ALA A 153 4.49 4.06 2.14
C ALA A 153 3.54 4.35 0.96
N GLY A 154 2.37 3.70 0.93
CA GLY A 154 1.41 3.82 -0.17
C GLY A 154 1.92 3.18 -1.46
N VAL A 155 2.68 2.08 -1.35
CA VAL A 155 3.13 1.29 -2.50
C VAL A 155 2.15 0.16 -2.80
N ASP A 156 2.02 -0.19 -4.07
CA ASP A 156 1.02 -1.17 -4.51
C ASP A 156 1.42 -2.62 -4.18
N ASP A 157 2.73 -2.91 -4.21
CA ASP A 157 3.27 -4.27 -4.11
C ASP A 157 4.15 -4.46 -2.86
N ILE A 158 4.12 -5.68 -2.31
CA ILE A 158 4.96 -6.12 -1.19
C ILE A 158 6.44 -6.18 -1.58
N PHE A 159 6.75 -6.45 -2.85
CA PHE A 159 8.13 -6.45 -3.36
C PHE A 159 8.71 -5.04 -3.41
N ASP A 160 7.90 -4.03 -3.76
CA ASP A 160 8.31 -2.62 -3.67
C ASP A 160 8.59 -2.23 -2.21
N ALA A 161 7.74 -2.66 -1.29
CA ALA A 161 7.95 -2.44 0.15
C ALA A 161 9.27 -3.06 0.64
N ARG A 162 9.59 -4.28 0.19
CA ARG A 162 10.85 -4.97 0.48
C ARG A 162 12.05 -4.19 -0.03
N ASP A 163 12.06 -3.81 -1.30
CA ASP A 163 13.18 -3.13 -1.94
C ASP A 163 13.48 -1.78 -1.26
N ILE A 164 12.42 -1.03 -0.93
CA ILE A 164 12.53 0.21 -0.14
C ILE A 164 13.14 -0.08 1.23
N SER A 165 12.63 -1.08 1.96
CA SER A 165 13.15 -1.45 3.28
C SER A 165 14.62 -1.84 3.23
N GLU A 166 15.04 -2.65 2.24
CA GLU A 166 16.43 -3.06 2.09
C GLU A 166 17.36 -1.86 1.86
N VAL A 167 16.96 -0.90 1.02
CA VAL A 167 17.78 0.29 0.73
C VAL A 167 17.84 1.23 1.94
N VAL A 168 16.73 1.42 2.66
CA VAL A 168 16.71 2.19 3.91
C VAL A 168 17.62 1.53 4.95
N PHE A 169 17.48 0.23 5.19
CA PHE A 169 18.32 -0.51 6.13
C PHE A 169 19.78 -0.48 5.76
N ARG A 170 20.12 -0.69 4.48
CA ARG A 170 21.50 -0.56 3.98
C ARG A 170 22.07 0.82 4.29
N THR A 171 21.31 1.88 4.04
CA THR A 171 21.76 3.26 4.26
C THR A 171 21.89 3.59 5.74
N MET A 172 20.99 3.09 6.60
CA MET A 172 21.12 3.19 8.06
C MET A 172 22.37 2.46 8.56
N ARG A 173 22.61 1.25 8.06
CA ARG A 173 23.72 0.40 8.50
C ARG A 173 25.07 0.97 8.08
N ASP A 174 25.15 1.63 6.93
CA ASP A 174 26.32 2.38 6.48
C ASP A 174 26.70 3.54 7.44
N LEU A 175 25.75 4.04 8.25
CA LEU A 175 25.97 5.10 9.26
C LEU A 175 26.33 4.54 10.66
N MET A 176 26.36 3.22 10.84
CA MET A 176 26.50 2.56 12.13
C MET A 176 27.77 1.71 12.18
N THR A 177 28.31 1.47 13.39
CA THR A 177 29.37 0.47 13.55
C THR A 177 28.81 -0.94 13.37
N THR A 178 29.64 -1.89 12.96
CA THR A 178 29.25 -3.29 12.79
C THR A 178 28.61 -3.86 14.06
N GLU A 179 29.11 -3.50 15.24
CA GLU A 179 28.58 -3.97 16.51
C GLU A 179 27.19 -3.39 16.81
N ALA A 180 26.96 -2.12 16.47
CA ALA A 180 25.64 -1.49 16.62
C ALA A 180 24.63 -2.12 15.65
N ALA A 181 25.03 -2.32 14.39
CA ALA A 181 24.23 -3.00 13.39
C ALA A 181 23.90 -4.45 13.76
N ASP A 182 24.85 -5.19 14.33
CA ASP A 182 24.64 -6.57 14.79
C ASP A 182 23.63 -6.61 15.95
N ARG A 183 23.69 -5.67 16.91
CA ARG A 183 22.72 -5.60 18.01
C ARG A 183 21.29 -5.26 17.54
N VAL A 184 21.14 -4.39 16.53
CA VAL A 184 19.83 -4.14 15.90
C VAL A 184 19.34 -5.40 15.22
N SER A 185 20.21 -6.07 14.45
CA SER A 185 19.86 -7.33 13.79
C SER A 185 19.40 -8.41 14.77
N ASP A 186 19.95 -8.45 15.99
CA ASP A 186 19.61 -9.47 16.99
C ASP A 186 18.19 -9.33 17.53
N GLU A 187 17.66 -8.10 17.64
CA GLU A 187 16.28 -7.86 18.05
C GLU A 187 15.28 -8.12 16.92
N LEU A 188 15.68 -7.91 15.65
CA LEU A 188 14.86 -8.17 14.47
C LEU A 188 14.77 -9.67 14.09
N LYS A 189 15.32 -10.59 14.90
CA LYS A 189 15.33 -12.04 14.63
C LYS A 189 14.03 -12.70 15.08
N GLY A 190 13.51 -13.60 14.26
CA GLY A 190 12.41 -14.50 14.63
C GLY A 190 11.02 -13.97 14.28
N GLU A 191 10.90 -12.73 13.82
CA GLU A 191 9.69 -12.20 13.21
C GLU A 191 9.78 -12.30 11.70
N LYS A 192 8.79 -12.99 11.11
CA LYS A 192 8.64 -13.09 9.67
C LYS A 192 8.21 -11.74 9.12
N ALA A 193 8.86 -11.30 8.03
CA ALA A 193 8.48 -10.05 7.40
C ALA A 193 7.09 -10.12 6.74
N VAL A 194 6.66 -11.31 6.31
CA VAL A 194 5.31 -11.67 5.83
C VAL A 194 4.98 -13.14 6.21
N PRO A 195 3.76 -13.47 6.64
CA PRO A 195 3.28 -14.84 6.82
C PRO A 195 2.87 -15.39 5.44
N SER A 196 3.84 -15.73 4.60
CA SER A 196 3.60 -16.31 3.28
C SER A 196 4.17 -17.73 3.16
N ASP A 197 3.47 -18.57 2.40
CA ASP A 197 3.98 -19.86 1.93
C ASP A 197 4.98 -19.69 0.77
N ASP A 198 5.05 -18.49 0.18
CA ASP A 198 6.06 -18.13 -0.81
C ASP A 198 7.42 -17.97 -0.15
N GLN A 199 8.34 -18.88 -0.48
CA GLN A 199 9.70 -18.92 0.08
C GLN A 199 10.49 -17.62 -0.19
N SER A 200 10.14 -16.85 -1.22
CA SER A 200 10.78 -15.55 -1.51
C SER A 200 10.36 -14.42 -0.54
N LEU A 201 9.26 -14.60 0.19
CA LEU A 201 8.70 -13.64 1.16
C LEU A 201 8.84 -14.13 2.62
N GLN A 202 9.46 -15.30 2.84
CA GLN A 202 9.72 -15.86 4.16
C GLN A 202 10.94 -15.27 4.86
N ASP A 203 11.55 -14.23 4.29
CA ASP A 203 12.69 -13.57 4.92
C ASP A 203 12.27 -12.99 6.27
N ASP A 204 13.04 -13.28 7.32
CA ASP A 204 12.91 -12.59 8.61
C ASP A 204 13.33 -11.13 8.44
N ILE A 205 12.81 -10.23 9.26
CA ILE A 205 13.18 -8.80 9.23
C ILE A 205 14.71 -8.63 9.40
N SER A 206 15.34 -9.49 10.20
CA SER A 206 16.80 -9.53 10.34
C SER A 206 17.58 -9.85 9.05
N GLN A 207 17.00 -10.59 8.09
CA GLN A 207 17.61 -10.87 6.79
C GLN A 207 17.54 -9.65 5.88
N LEU A 208 16.38 -8.97 5.85
CA LEU A 208 16.24 -7.67 5.18
C LEU A 208 17.24 -6.65 5.75
N TRP A 209 17.35 -6.57 7.08
CA TRP A 209 18.33 -5.71 7.74
C TRP A 209 19.78 -6.06 7.39
N LYS A 210 20.10 -7.33 7.15
CA LYS A 210 21.45 -7.79 6.75
C LYS A 210 21.73 -7.68 5.26
N ASP A 211 20.75 -7.25 4.47
CA ASP A 211 20.76 -7.29 3.02
C ASP A 211 20.66 -8.73 2.49
N THR A 212 19.72 -8.96 1.59
CA THR A 212 19.51 -10.28 1.00
C THR A 212 20.56 -10.60 -0.07
N ASN A 213 21.30 -9.59 -0.55
CA ASN A 213 22.47 -9.79 -1.39
C ASN A 213 23.72 -10.17 -0.56
N PRO A 214 24.27 -11.38 -0.72
CA PRO A 214 25.38 -11.86 0.12
C PRO A 214 26.68 -11.07 -0.05
N ILE A 215 26.90 -10.46 -1.22
CA ILE A 215 28.08 -9.63 -1.47
C ILE A 215 27.94 -8.31 -0.71
N VAL A 216 26.77 -7.68 -0.77
CA VAL A 216 26.51 -6.42 -0.07
C VAL A 216 26.53 -6.63 1.45
N ALA A 217 25.90 -7.70 1.93
CA ALA A 217 25.94 -8.14 3.32
C ALA A 217 27.39 -8.29 3.82
N PHE A 218 28.24 -9.01 3.07
CA PHE A 218 29.65 -9.16 3.41
C PHE A 218 30.42 -7.83 3.40
N LEU A 219 30.28 -7.03 2.34
CA LEU A 219 30.98 -5.75 2.20
C LEU A 219 30.62 -4.76 3.32
N SER A 220 29.36 -4.76 3.76
CA SER A 220 28.90 -3.89 4.85
C SER A 220 29.63 -4.13 6.17
N ARG A 221 30.08 -5.37 6.44
CA ARG A 221 30.82 -5.70 7.68
C ARG A 221 32.26 -5.19 7.68
N VAL A 222 32.84 -5.00 6.49
CA VAL A 222 34.26 -4.63 6.32
C VAL A 222 34.41 -3.12 6.07
N ARG A 223 33.37 -2.48 5.56
CA ARG A 223 33.36 -1.05 5.25
C ARG A 223 33.43 -0.22 6.54
N PRO A 224 34.24 0.86 6.58
CA PRO A 224 34.18 1.80 7.70
C PRO A 224 32.84 2.55 7.71
N VAL A 225 32.46 3.07 8.88
CA VAL A 225 31.28 3.94 9.02
C VAL A 225 31.38 5.10 8.03
N LEU A 226 30.35 5.27 7.21
CA LEU A 226 30.29 6.32 6.21
C LEU A 226 29.76 7.62 6.83
N ASN A 227 30.30 8.75 6.36
CA ASN A 227 29.75 10.06 6.69
C ASN A 227 28.70 10.44 5.63
N ILE A 228 27.45 10.04 5.86
CA ILE A 228 26.31 10.32 4.99
C ILE A 228 25.50 11.46 5.61
N ASP A 229 25.28 12.54 4.86
CA ASP A 229 24.40 13.63 5.28
C ASP A 229 22.94 13.40 4.88
N ASP A 230 22.05 14.30 5.29
CA ASP A 230 20.61 14.19 5.04
C ASP A 230 20.29 14.08 3.55
N GLU A 231 20.95 14.88 2.69
CA GLU A 231 20.69 14.88 1.26
C GLU A 231 21.20 13.61 0.59
N THR A 232 22.38 13.12 0.98
CA THR A 232 22.93 11.87 0.46
C THR A 232 22.06 10.68 0.86
N PHE A 233 21.52 10.68 2.08
CA PHE A 233 20.58 9.66 2.52
C PHE A 233 19.33 9.65 1.63
N LEU A 234 18.66 10.80 1.50
CA LEU A 234 17.45 10.94 0.67
C LEU A 234 17.71 10.61 -0.80
N PHE A 235 18.87 11.03 -1.32
CA PHE A 235 19.28 10.75 -2.69
C PHE A 235 19.41 9.25 -2.95
N ARG A 236 20.03 8.50 -2.03
CA ARG A 236 20.14 7.04 -2.16
C ARG A 236 18.78 6.36 -2.16
N ILE A 237 17.87 6.75 -1.26
CA ILE A 237 16.52 6.15 -1.25
C ILE A 237 15.79 6.45 -2.57
N ARG A 238 15.90 7.68 -3.09
CA ARG A 238 15.28 8.06 -4.37
C ARG A 238 15.86 7.28 -5.55
N GLN A 239 17.17 7.02 -5.54
CA GLN A 239 17.87 6.43 -6.68
C GLN A 239 17.86 4.89 -6.66
N GLU A 240 17.98 4.29 -5.48
CA GLU A 240 18.15 2.84 -5.31
C GLU A 240 16.85 2.16 -4.84
N GLY A 241 15.96 2.87 -4.15
CA GLY A 241 14.76 2.30 -3.53
C GLY A 241 13.58 2.04 -4.47
N GLY A 242 13.76 2.18 -5.80
CA GLY A 242 12.72 1.84 -6.77
C GLY A 242 11.40 2.61 -6.62
N LEU A 243 11.41 3.79 -5.98
CA LEU A 243 10.18 4.52 -5.61
C LEU A 243 9.27 4.75 -6.82
N GLN A 244 8.00 4.35 -6.68
CA GLN A 244 6.97 4.63 -7.67
C GLN A 244 6.80 6.15 -7.87
N ARG A 245 6.33 6.55 -9.06
CA ARG A 245 6.15 7.98 -9.39
C ARG A 245 5.17 8.63 -8.43
N GLY A 246 5.62 9.66 -7.72
CA GLY A 246 4.79 10.44 -6.79
C GLY A 246 5.01 10.11 -5.31
N ILE A 247 5.77 9.06 -4.99
CA ILE A 247 6.15 8.76 -3.61
C ILE A 247 7.41 9.55 -3.25
N GLU A 248 7.27 10.46 -2.28
CA GLU A 248 8.41 11.22 -1.76
C GLU A 248 9.30 10.33 -0.87
N PRO A 249 10.65 10.43 -0.96
CA PRO A 249 11.56 9.60 -0.18
C PRO A 249 11.31 9.66 1.34
N GLU A 250 10.92 10.83 1.85
CA GLU A 250 10.59 11.00 3.26
C GLU A 250 9.40 10.16 3.71
N VAL A 251 8.39 9.95 2.84
CA VAL A 251 7.23 9.11 3.15
C VAL A 251 7.66 7.64 3.27
N ALA A 252 8.45 7.17 2.29
CA ALA A 252 9.00 5.82 2.29
C ALA A 252 9.91 5.57 3.51
N ILE A 253 10.80 6.52 3.83
CA ILE A 253 11.67 6.43 5.01
C ILE A 253 10.84 6.37 6.29
N ASN A 254 9.83 7.24 6.42
CA ASN A 254 8.97 7.26 7.60
C ASN A 254 8.20 5.95 7.78
N ALA A 255 7.69 5.37 6.68
CA ALA A 255 7.03 4.07 6.70
C ALA A 255 7.93 2.96 7.25
N VAL A 256 9.16 2.85 6.73
CA VAL A 256 10.15 1.87 7.20
C VAL A 256 10.56 2.13 8.64
N PHE A 257 10.82 3.38 9.02
CA PHE A 257 11.20 3.74 10.39
C PHE A 257 10.11 3.38 11.39
N SER A 258 8.86 3.72 11.07
CA SER A 258 7.71 3.44 11.92
C SER A 258 7.54 1.94 12.11
N ALA A 259 7.53 1.16 11.02
CA ALA A 259 7.45 -0.31 11.10
C ALA A 259 8.63 -0.93 11.86
N THR A 260 9.84 -0.40 11.70
CA THR A 260 11.03 -0.93 12.38
C THR A 260 11.01 -0.65 13.88
N LYS A 261 10.49 0.51 14.30
CA LYS A 261 10.41 0.87 15.72
C LYS A 261 9.44 0.00 16.50
N ASP A 262 8.41 -0.52 15.85
CA ASP A 262 7.48 -1.47 16.46
C ASP A 262 8.21 -2.76 16.90
N GLU A 263 9.26 -3.16 16.17
CA GLU A 263 10.01 -4.40 16.40
C GLU A 263 11.29 -4.20 17.25
N LEU A 264 11.55 -2.99 17.75
CA LEU A 264 12.78 -2.65 18.47
C LEU A 264 12.52 -2.19 19.91
N SER A 265 13.42 -2.59 20.80
CA SER A 265 13.43 -2.06 22.16
C SER A 265 13.77 -0.57 22.19
N GLN A 266 13.33 0.12 23.25
CA GLN A 266 13.62 1.54 23.46
C GLN A 266 15.12 1.85 23.49
N ASP A 267 15.96 0.90 23.90
CA ASP A 267 17.41 1.07 23.91
C ASP A 267 18.00 1.01 22.50
N ARG A 268 17.48 0.15 21.61
CA ARG A 268 17.91 0.14 20.20
C ARG A 268 17.41 1.37 19.46
N ILE A 269 16.17 1.78 19.71
CA ILE A 269 15.60 2.99 19.08
C ILE A 269 16.48 4.22 19.37
N LYS A 270 16.94 4.38 20.60
CA LYS A 270 17.85 5.46 21.00
C LYS A 270 19.26 5.31 20.42
N GLU A 271 19.75 4.08 20.25
CA GLU A 271 21.06 3.86 19.65
C GLU A 271 21.05 4.20 18.15
N VAL A 272 20.04 3.73 17.41
CA VAL A 272 19.83 4.08 15.99
C VAL A 272 19.72 5.59 15.83
N ALA A 273 18.92 6.27 16.66
CA ALA A 273 18.77 7.72 16.59
C ALA A 273 20.12 8.49 16.69
N LYS A 274 21.09 7.98 17.45
CA LYS A 274 22.41 8.63 17.61
C LYS A 274 23.29 8.54 16.35
N ALA A 275 23.05 7.54 15.50
CA ALA A 275 23.80 7.35 14.26
C ALA A 275 23.25 8.18 13.09
N LEU A 276 21.96 8.55 13.14
CA LEU A 276 21.30 9.25 12.03
C LEU A 276 21.63 10.75 11.98
N PRO A 277 21.80 11.33 10.78
CA PRO A 277 22.08 12.75 10.60
C PRO A 277 20.82 13.62 10.75
N GLY A 278 21.05 14.90 11.06
CA GLY A 278 20.11 16.02 11.05
C GLY A 278 18.62 15.68 10.88
N LYS A 279 18.11 15.89 9.66
CA LYS A 279 16.71 15.68 9.26
C LYS A 279 16.30 14.21 9.34
N ILE A 280 17.19 13.26 8.99
CA ILE A 280 16.86 11.83 9.02
C ILE A 280 16.58 11.37 10.46
N ARG A 281 17.36 11.84 11.43
CA ARG A 281 17.09 11.60 12.85
C ARG A 281 15.74 12.16 13.29
N GLN A 282 15.38 13.35 12.80
CA GLN A 282 14.06 13.93 13.12
C GLN A 282 12.91 13.09 12.55
N LEU A 283 13.08 12.49 11.37
CA LEU A 283 12.12 11.54 10.82
C LEU A 283 12.02 10.31 11.74
N TRP A 284 13.15 9.73 12.15
CA TRP A 284 13.19 8.58 13.06
C TRP A 284 12.51 8.83 14.40
N GLU A 285 12.73 10.00 15.00
CA GLU A 285 12.14 10.37 16.29
C GLU A 285 10.61 10.56 16.20
N LYS A 286 10.11 11.05 15.05
CA LYS A 286 8.69 11.34 14.82
C LYS A 286 7.88 10.16 14.27
N ALA A 287 8.56 9.18 13.64
CA ALA A 287 7.97 7.99 13.03
C ALA A 287 7.27 7.08 14.03
#